data_AF-A0A2W1K0P3-F1
#
_entry.id   AF-A0A2W1K0P3-F1
#
_cell.length_a   1.000
_cell.length_b   1.000
_cell.length_c   1.000
_cell.angle_alpha   90.00
_cell.angle_beta   90.00
_cell.angle_gamma   90.00
#
_symmetry.space_group_name_H-M   'P 1'
#
loop_
_entity.id
_entity.type
_entity.pdbx_description
1 polymer ?
#
loop_
_entity_poly.entity_id
_entity_poly.type
_entity_poly.pdbx_seq_one_letter_code
_entity_poly.pdbx_strand_id
1 'polypeptide(L)'
;MNNKFRKGKKLLYPAALLQVFGLIMLRIAKLQMWLRESNGQIYLRRWHGRLGNNIIQIAHAEMLSQRLGLPLSFPQHPFLSVEAIGSIHPTNNGHCNNIGVATPKVLLRDLLSPTQARPECGKFLLRCFYFSYDVFPLVPKLADYRRILRARVLPLLPYRKNASMAEDTLVIHVRSGDIFSKRPHPGLLPPPLSFYLEVIEKFGFSKIVVVAEDAENLCVAQLRRLIPGVRVQSSSLAEDINVMLNAKNLISSGSSLSLSIAFASPNLCRLFVPQFKVQRRYWRTLFWPRLFRLAFMSSRQAEPHHLDFDFIPFAIENYVLMGEWKNSPSQRQLLIHHDRRDIVFAGAKPFSVVQQSGSTDCR
;
A
#
# COMPACT_ATOMS: atom_id res chain seq x y z
N MET A 1 5.68 20.41 -58.01
CA MET A 1 6.97 20.20 -57.30
C MET A 1 7.07 21.17 -56.12
N ASN A 2 7.60 20.70 -55.00
CA ASN A 2 7.95 21.40 -53.75
C ASN A 2 6.85 21.75 -52.72
N ASN A 3 6.45 20.69 -52.01
CA ASN A 3 6.23 20.69 -50.55
C ASN A 3 7.45 21.26 -49.80
N LYS A 4 7.28 22.34 -49.03
CA LYS A 4 8.22 22.71 -47.95
C LYS A 4 7.56 22.57 -46.59
N PHE A 5 8.09 21.59 -45.85
CA PHE A 5 7.84 21.24 -44.47
C PHE A 5 7.71 22.45 -43.51
N ARG A 6 6.56 22.57 -42.84
CA ARG A 6 6.48 23.18 -41.50
C ARG A 6 6.40 22.06 -40.46
N LYS A 7 7.56 21.66 -39.93
CA LYS A 7 7.65 20.84 -38.71
C LYS A 7 7.16 21.67 -37.51
N GLY A 8 5.96 21.39 -37.03
CA GLY A 8 5.49 21.88 -35.74
C GLY A 8 6.33 21.28 -34.61
N LYS A 9 7.11 22.13 -33.92
CA LYS A 9 7.69 21.79 -32.62
C LYS A 9 6.54 21.63 -31.62
N LYS A 10 6.16 20.39 -31.30
CA LYS A 10 5.29 20.12 -30.14
C LYS A 10 6.06 20.53 -28.89
N LEU A 11 5.58 21.58 -28.20
CA LEU A 11 6.07 22.00 -26.89
C LEU A 11 5.93 20.83 -25.90
N LEU A 12 7.04 20.17 -25.62
CA LEU A 12 7.13 19.02 -24.71
C LEU A 12 7.53 19.46 -23.29
N TYR A 13 6.91 20.51 -22.75
CA TYR A 13 7.37 21.14 -21.50
C TYR A 13 6.32 21.45 -20.38
N PRO A 14 4.99 21.32 -20.53
CA PRO A 14 4.07 21.76 -19.47
C PRO A 14 4.07 20.82 -18.23
N ALA A 15 4.27 19.51 -18.42
CA ALA A 15 4.19 18.55 -17.31
C ALA A 15 5.38 18.62 -16.35
N ALA A 16 6.60 18.90 -16.85
CA ALA A 16 7.79 19.02 -16.03
C ALA A 16 7.77 20.32 -15.20
N LEU A 17 7.30 21.43 -15.77
CA LEU A 17 7.11 22.69 -15.04
C LEU A 17 6.09 22.56 -13.90
N LEU A 18 4.97 21.87 -14.15
CA LEU A 18 3.95 21.59 -13.12
C LEU A 18 4.48 20.72 -11.96
N GLN A 19 5.41 19.81 -12.24
CA GLN A 19 6.06 18.99 -11.21
C GLN A 19 7.05 19.79 -10.37
N VAL A 20 7.87 20.64 -11.02
CA VAL A 20 8.83 21.53 -10.33
C VAL A 20 8.10 22.58 -9.50
N PHE A 21 7.04 23.17 -10.03
CA PHE A 21 6.19 24.12 -9.30
C PHE A 21 5.51 23.46 -8.10
N GLY A 22 5.02 22.22 -8.26
CA GLY A 22 4.51 21.42 -7.14
C GLY A 22 5.55 21.22 -6.03
N LEU A 23 6.79 20.89 -6.39
CA LEU A 23 7.90 20.73 -5.44
C LEU A 23 8.27 22.03 -4.70
N ILE A 24 8.23 23.18 -5.39
CA ILE A 24 8.48 24.50 -4.81
C ILE A 24 7.37 24.89 -3.82
N MET A 25 6.10 24.71 -4.21
CA MET A 25 4.96 24.96 -3.32
C MET A 25 4.97 24.05 -2.09
N LEU A 26 5.40 22.80 -2.24
CA LEU A 26 5.63 21.86 -1.14
C LEU A 26 6.72 22.34 -0.17
N ARG A 27 7.79 22.97 -0.66
CA ARG A 27 8.86 23.54 0.18
C ARG A 27 8.42 24.82 0.91
N ILE A 28 7.58 25.65 0.27
CA ILE A 28 7.01 26.86 0.88
C ILE A 28 6.00 26.49 1.99
N ALA A 29 5.14 25.50 1.74
CA ALA A 29 4.23 24.97 2.76
C ALA A 29 4.99 24.40 3.96
N LYS A 30 6.14 23.73 3.75
CA LYS A 30 7.03 23.27 4.84
C LYS A 30 7.55 24.43 5.71
N LEU A 31 7.99 25.52 5.09
CA LEU A 31 8.52 26.67 5.81
C LEU A 31 7.43 27.33 6.66
N GLN A 32 6.22 27.47 6.10
CA GLN A 32 5.06 28.01 6.82
C GLN A 32 4.55 27.10 7.95
N MET A 33 4.69 25.78 7.82
CA MET A 33 4.33 24.82 8.87
C MET A 33 5.28 24.84 10.07
N TRP A 34 6.57 25.09 9.83
CA TRP A 34 7.63 25.06 10.86
C TRP A 34 7.75 26.39 11.61
N LEU A 35 7.37 27.50 10.99
CA LEU A 35 7.49 28.85 11.55
C LEU A 35 6.33 29.28 12.46
N ARG A 36 5.33 28.42 12.71
CA ARG A 36 4.22 28.73 13.62
C ARG A 36 4.17 27.71 14.76
N GLU A 37 4.47 28.18 15.98
CA GLU A 37 3.96 27.57 17.20
C GLU A 37 2.45 27.40 17.03
N SER A 38 1.96 26.17 17.16
CA SER A 38 0.55 25.88 16.91
C SER A 38 -0.04 25.16 18.10
N ASN A 39 -0.79 25.90 18.91
CA ASN A 39 -1.89 25.32 19.68
C ASN A 39 -2.90 24.73 18.68
N GLY A 40 -3.15 23.41 18.72
CA GLY A 40 -4.14 22.80 17.81
C GLY A 40 -4.09 21.28 17.70
N GLN A 41 -4.95 20.74 16.85
CA GLN A 41 -5.11 19.31 16.57
C GLN A 41 -4.90 19.04 15.07
N ILE A 42 -4.47 17.83 14.71
CA ILE A 42 -4.41 17.36 13.32
C ILE A 42 -5.74 16.72 12.95
N TYR A 43 -6.32 17.13 11.82
CA TYR A 43 -7.55 16.56 11.31
C TYR A 43 -7.36 15.98 9.91
N LEU A 44 -7.59 14.68 9.76
CA LEU A 44 -7.85 14.10 8.45
C LEU A 44 -9.27 14.49 8.05
N ARG A 45 -9.44 15.37 7.05
CA ARG A 45 -10.78 15.95 6.80
C ARG A 45 -11.76 14.95 6.17
N ARG A 46 -11.29 14.12 5.23
CA ARG A 46 -12.10 13.16 4.47
C ARG A 46 -11.23 11.99 4.02
N TRP A 47 -11.85 10.83 3.89
CA TRP A 47 -11.21 9.63 3.32
C TRP A 47 -10.99 9.77 1.81
N HIS A 48 -9.85 9.24 1.35
CA HIS A 48 -9.55 9.08 -0.07
C HIS A 48 -9.23 7.63 -0.43
N GLY A 49 -9.80 7.12 -1.53
CA GLY A 49 -9.55 5.76 -2.01
C GLY A 49 -10.34 4.68 -1.24
N ARG A 50 -9.90 3.42 -1.36
CA ARG A 50 -10.48 2.26 -0.67
C ARG A 50 -9.77 2.04 0.68
N LEU A 51 -10.22 1.04 1.46
CA LEU A 51 -9.75 0.77 2.82
C LEU A 51 -8.20 0.78 2.97
N GLY A 52 -7.47 0.11 2.08
CA GLY A 52 -6.00 0.12 2.13
C GLY A 52 -5.39 1.53 2.02
N ASN A 53 -6.02 2.42 1.24
CA ASN A 53 -5.63 3.82 1.17
C ASN A 53 -5.94 4.57 2.47
N ASN A 54 -7.06 4.24 3.11
CA ASN A 54 -7.51 4.87 4.36
C ASN A 54 -6.58 4.50 5.52
N ILE A 55 -6.16 3.24 5.60
CA ILE A 55 -5.18 2.78 6.59
C ILE A 55 -3.84 3.54 6.44
N ILE A 56 -3.36 3.70 5.21
CA ILE A 56 -2.13 4.48 4.95
C ILE A 56 -2.29 5.96 5.35
N GLN A 57 -3.46 6.55 5.12
CA GLN A 57 -3.76 7.92 5.57
C GLN A 57 -3.66 8.06 7.09
N ILE A 58 -4.20 7.08 7.85
CA ILE A 58 -4.05 7.06 9.32
C ILE A 58 -2.58 6.97 9.71
N ALA A 59 -1.82 6.05 9.10
CA ALA A 59 -0.42 5.86 9.45
C ALA A 59 0.43 7.12 9.23
N HIS A 60 0.23 7.80 8.10
CA HIS A 60 0.89 9.06 7.82
C HIS A 60 0.45 10.18 8.77
N ALA A 61 -0.84 10.22 9.14
CA ALA A 61 -1.39 11.30 9.96
C ALA A 61 -0.91 11.16 11.40
N GLU A 62 -0.82 9.92 11.89
CA GLU A 62 -0.27 9.60 13.19
C GLU A 62 1.22 9.94 13.28
N MET A 63 2.00 9.64 12.24
CA MET A 63 3.41 10.04 12.18
C MET A 63 3.57 11.56 12.35
N LEU A 64 2.73 12.34 11.67
CA LEU A 64 2.77 13.78 11.75
C LEU A 64 2.33 14.27 13.14
N SER A 65 1.29 13.65 13.70
CA SER A 65 0.79 13.90 15.06
C SER A 65 1.89 13.71 16.10
N GLN A 66 2.57 12.56 16.07
CA GLN A 66 3.68 12.24 16.98
C GLN A 66 4.83 13.24 16.86
N ARG A 67 5.18 13.67 15.64
CA ARG A 67 6.28 14.62 15.41
C ARG A 67 5.96 16.04 15.84
N LEU A 68 4.71 16.45 15.75
CA LEU A 68 4.28 17.80 16.13
C LEU A 68 3.80 17.87 17.58
N GLY A 69 3.65 16.73 18.28
CA GLY A 69 3.06 16.68 19.61
C GLY A 69 1.60 17.12 19.62
N LEU A 70 0.88 16.97 18.50
CA LEU A 70 -0.51 17.40 18.36
C LEU A 70 -1.44 16.19 18.31
N PRO A 71 -2.62 16.24 18.94
CA PRO A 71 -3.60 15.16 18.84
C PRO A 71 -4.04 14.93 17.38
N LEU A 72 -4.55 13.73 17.07
CA LEU A 72 -5.07 13.37 15.75
C LEU A 72 -6.57 13.05 15.84
N SER A 73 -7.35 13.52 14.87
CA SER A 73 -8.71 13.06 14.61
C SER A 73 -8.96 12.82 13.13
N PHE A 74 -9.86 11.89 12.84
CA PHE A 74 -10.28 11.52 11.50
C PHE A 74 -11.78 11.18 11.50
N PRO A 75 -12.49 11.35 10.37
CA PRO A 75 -13.92 11.10 10.28
C PRO A 75 -14.24 9.63 10.50
N GLN A 76 -15.47 9.35 10.92
CA GLN A 76 -16.00 7.99 10.99
C GLN A 76 -15.78 7.28 9.64
N HIS A 77 -15.44 6.00 9.72
CA HIS A 77 -15.23 5.15 8.56
C HIS A 77 -16.25 4.01 8.59
N PRO A 78 -16.88 3.64 7.45
CA PRO A 78 -17.89 2.58 7.42
C PRO A 78 -17.40 1.21 7.91
N PHE A 79 -16.08 0.99 7.89
CA PHE A 79 -15.45 -0.28 8.24
C PHE A 79 -14.54 -0.23 9.48
N LEU A 80 -13.98 0.94 9.84
CA LEU A 80 -13.03 1.01 10.95
C LEU A 80 -13.82 1.38 12.21
N SER A 81 -13.81 0.50 13.22
CA SER A 81 -14.56 0.72 14.46
C SER A 81 -13.85 1.77 15.32
N VAL A 82 -14.57 2.84 15.63
CA VAL A 82 -14.08 4.02 16.37
C VAL A 82 -14.10 3.78 17.88
N GLU A 83 -14.87 2.80 18.36
CA GLU A 83 -15.07 2.51 19.79
C GLU A 83 -13.78 2.05 20.50
N ALA A 84 -12.77 1.61 19.75
CA ALA A 84 -11.55 0.99 20.29
C ALA A 84 -10.45 1.97 20.74
N ILE A 85 -10.57 3.28 20.47
CA ILE A 85 -9.55 4.27 20.85
C ILE A 85 -10.23 5.49 21.49
N GLY A 86 -10.01 5.67 22.79
CA GLY A 86 -10.44 6.86 23.53
C GLY A 86 -9.97 8.14 22.83
N SER A 87 -10.88 9.11 22.74
CA SER A 87 -10.77 10.42 22.04
C SER A 87 -10.77 10.36 20.51
N ILE A 88 -11.94 10.03 19.94
CA ILE A 88 -12.34 10.50 18.60
C ILE A 88 -13.52 11.45 18.80
N HIS A 89 -13.28 12.76 18.68
CA HIS A 89 -14.34 13.75 18.76
C HIS A 89 -14.87 14.10 17.36
N PRO A 90 -16.19 13.96 17.11
CA PRO A 90 -16.79 14.50 15.89
C PRO A 90 -16.76 16.03 15.99
N THR A 91 -16.01 16.72 15.14
CA THR A 91 -16.00 18.19 15.17
C THR A 91 -17.11 18.77 14.31
N ASN A 92 -18.06 19.42 14.98
CA ASN A 92 -18.83 20.53 14.44
C ASN A 92 -17.93 21.78 14.24
N ASN A 93 -18.48 22.75 13.53
CA ASN A 93 -17.85 23.83 12.75
C ASN A 93 -16.93 24.86 13.44
N GLY A 94 -16.18 25.55 12.56
CA GLY A 94 -15.53 26.84 12.65
C GLY A 94 -14.28 27.10 11.73
N HIS A 95 -13.43 28.09 11.98
CA HIS A 95 -12.24 28.51 11.21
C HIS A 95 -10.80 28.07 11.65
N CYS A 96 -10.00 27.41 10.79
CA CYS A 96 -8.51 27.34 10.94
C CYS A 96 -7.68 27.44 9.65
N ASN A 97 -6.41 27.81 9.83
CA ASN A 97 -5.41 28.02 8.78
C ASN A 97 -5.10 26.73 7.99
N ASN A 98 -5.17 26.82 6.66
CA ASN A 98 -4.96 25.70 5.74
C ASN A 98 -3.49 25.32 5.59
N ILE A 99 -3.19 24.02 5.66
CA ILE A 99 -1.92 23.46 5.17
C ILE A 99 -2.29 22.38 4.14
N GLY A 100 -2.14 22.71 2.86
CA GLY A 100 -2.40 21.78 1.78
C GLY A 100 -1.11 21.21 1.21
N VAL A 101 -0.90 19.91 1.26
CA VAL A 101 0.16 19.22 0.52
C VAL A 101 -0.48 18.32 -0.51
N ALA A 102 -0.28 18.63 -1.80
CA ALA A 102 -1.04 18.03 -2.89
C ALA A 102 -0.28 17.78 -4.18
N THR A 103 -0.73 16.79 -4.95
CA THR A 103 -0.41 16.67 -6.38
C THR A 103 -1.24 17.69 -7.19
N PRO A 104 -0.73 18.24 -8.32
CA PRO A 104 -1.32 19.45 -8.94
C PRO A 104 -2.79 19.35 -9.37
N LYS A 105 -3.26 18.18 -9.79
CA LYS A 105 -4.66 17.99 -10.26
C LYS A 105 -5.67 17.84 -9.11
N VAL A 106 -5.27 17.20 -8.02
CA VAL A 106 -6.12 17.04 -6.83
C VAL A 106 -6.15 18.34 -6.03
N LEU A 107 -5.02 19.09 -6.02
CA LEU A 107 -4.94 20.44 -5.47
C LEU A 107 -6.00 21.36 -6.10
N LEU A 108 -6.04 21.42 -7.43
CA LEU A 108 -6.98 22.29 -8.14
C LEU A 108 -8.44 21.91 -7.84
N ARG A 109 -8.77 20.62 -7.78
CA ARG A 109 -10.12 20.15 -7.46
C ARG A 109 -10.51 20.40 -6.00
N ASP A 110 -9.59 20.27 -5.06
CA ASP A 110 -9.85 20.51 -3.64
C ASP A 110 -9.93 22.02 -3.32
N LEU A 111 -9.09 22.84 -3.98
CA LEU A 111 -9.15 24.31 -3.91
C LEU A 111 -10.45 24.86 -4.51
N LEU A 112 -10.96 24.25 -5.59
CA LEU A 112 -12.18 24.67 -6.29
C LEU A 112 -13.47 24.04 -5.73
N SER A 113 -13.39 23.15 -4.74
CA SER A 113 -14.58 22.51 -4.17
C SER A 113 -15.36 23.50 -3.27
N PRO A 114 -16.69 23.68 -3.47
CA PRO A 114 -17.50 24.58 -2.66
C PRO A 114 -17.45 24.19 -1.18
N THR A 115 -17.25 25.20 -0.35
CA THR A 115 -16.97 25.11 1.07
C THR A 115 -18.21 24.81 1.88
N GLN A 116 -18.59 23.55 2.02
CA GLN A 116 -19.48 23.16 3.12
C GLN A 116 -18.67 23.07 4.42
N ALA A 117 -19.13 23.84 5.42
CA ALA A 117 -18.86 23.76 6.86
C ALA A 117 -17.41 23.39 7.24
N ARG A 118 -16.56 24.41 7.42
CA ARG A 118 -15.17 24.30 7.90
C ARG A 118 -15.19 24.27 9.47
N PRO A 119 -14.31 23.52 10.19
CA PRO A 119 -14.05 23.53 11.69
C PRO A 119 -12.99 24.53 12.26
N GLU A 120 -13.11 25.03 13.52
CA GLU A 120 -12.46 26.27 14.10
C GLU A 120 -11.05 26.25 14.67
N CYS A 121 -10.39 25.11 14.73
CA CYS A 121 -9.00 25.06 15.12
C CYS A 121 -8.36 23.76 14.62
N GLY A 122 -7.11 23.80 14.14
CA GLY A 122 -6.36 22.61 13.70
C GLY A 122 -5.57 22.73 12.39
N LYS A 123 -4.61 21.81 12.21
CA LYS A 123 -3.89 21.58 10.95
C LYS A 123 -4.62 20.48 10.16
N PHE A 124 -5.03 20.76 8.93
CA PHE A 124 -5.76 19.78 8.09
C PHE A 124 -4.85 19.03 7.13
N LEU A 125 -5.20 17.79 6.86
CA LEU A 125 -4.56 16.97 5.84
C LEU A 125 -5.52 16.79 4.65
N LEU A 126 -5.11 17.26 3.46
CA LEU A 126 -5.88 17.18 2.22
C LEU A 126 -5.83 15.78 1.57
N ARG A 127 -6.71 15.49 0.60
CA ARG A 127 -6.96 14.17 -0.02
C ARG A 127 -5.73 13.43 -0.55
N CYS A 128 -4.70 14.19 -0.88
CA CYS A 128 -3.45 13.78 -1.53
C CYS A 128 -2.36 13.39 -0.52
N PHE A 129 -2.63 13.52 0.77
CA PHE A 129 -1.81 13.00 1.87
C PHE A 129 -1.55 11.48 1.76
N TYR A 130 -2.41 10.76 1.00
CA TYR A 130 -2.20 9.37 0.59
C TYR A 130 -1.00 9.19 -0.38
N PHE A 131 -0.80 10.07 -1.36
CA PHE A 131 0.20 9.90 -2.43
C PHE A 131 1.53 10.61 -2.15
N SER A 132 1.51 11.62 -1.29
CA SER A 132 2.63 12.56 -1.16
C SER A 132 3.27 12.47 0.21
N TYR A 133 4.01 11.38 0.46
CA TYR A 133 4.98 11.31 1.57
C TYR A 133 6.42 11.07 1.13
N ASP A 134 6.78 11.44 -0.11
CA ASP A 134 8.15 11.93 -0.35
C ASP A 134 8.31 13.39 0.10
N VAL A 135 7.65 13.76 1.18
CA VAL A 135 7.83 15.04 1.82
C VAL A 135 8.98 14.86 2.79
N PHE A 136 10.19 14.67 2.25
CA PHE A 136 11.43 14.64 3.03
C PHE A 136 11.45 15.86 3.99
N PRO A 137 11.61 15.70 5.31
CA PRO A 137 12.15 14.55 6.05
C PRO A 137 11.09 13.64 6.73
N LEU A 138 9.82 13.69 6.34
CA LEU A 138 8.71 13.04 7.05
C LEU A 138 8.42 11.59 6.62
N VAL A 139 9.28 10.97 5.81
CA VAL A 139 8.95 9.67 5.24
C VAL A 139 9.06 8.56 6.30
N PRO A 140 7.99 7.80 6.59
CA PRO A 140 8.04 6.73 7.58
C PRO A 140 9.08 5.67 7.22
N LYS A 141 9.83 5.21 8.22
CA LYS A 141 10.54 3.92 8.11
C LYS A 141 9.51 2.80 8.12
N LEU A 142 9.86 1.61 7.63
CA LEU A 142 8.99 0.44 7.68
C LEU A 142 8.61 0.07 9.12
N ALA A 143 9.59 0.11 10.03
CA ALA A 143 9.37 -0.12 11.45
C ALA A 143 8.39 0.90 12.05
N ASP A 144 8.39 2.15 11.57
CA ASP A 144 7.38 3.13 12.01
C ASP A 144 5.99 2.79 11.48
N TYR A 145 5.85 2.38 10.21
CA TYR A 145 4.57 1.87 9.70
C TYR A 145 4.09 0.70 10.55
N ARG A 146 4.96 -0.28 10.79
CA ARG A 146 4.67 -1.48 11.58
C ARG A 146 4.18 -1.10 12.99
N ARG A 147 4.93 -0.27 13.71
CA ARG A 147 4.58 0.25 15.04
C ARG A 147 3.25 1.01 15.03
N ILE A 148 3.08 1.97 14.13
CA ILE A 148 1.88 2.82 14.05
C ILE A 148 0.65 1.99 13.70
N LEU A 149 0.75 1.08 12.72
CA LEU A 149 -0.37 0.26 12.28
C LEU A 149 -0.80 -0.70 13.40
N ARG A 150 0.14 -1.31 14.15
CA ARG A 150 -0.20 -2.12 15.34
C ARG A 150 -0.87 -1.28 16.43
N ALA A 151 -0.35 -0.09 16.72
CA ALA A 151 -0.84 0.72 17.84
C ALA A 151 -2.16 1.44 17.55
N ARG A 152 -2.37 1.89 16.31
CA ARG A 152 -3.50 2.77 15.95
C ARG A 152 -4.51 2.15 15.00
N VAL A 153 -4.12 1.20 14.17
CA VAL A 153 -5.02 0.66 13.14
C VAL A 153 -5.56 -0.71 13.54
N LEU A 154 -4.72 -1.59 14.09
CA LEU A 154 -5.15 -2.91 14.54
C LEU A 154 -6.37 -2.86 15.50
N PRO A 155 -6.46 -1.94 16.48
CA PRO A 155 -7.64 -1.85 17.33
C PRO A 155 -8.93 -1.46 16.59
N LEU A 156 -8.81 -0.78 15.45
CA LEU A 156 -9.94 -0.34 14.63
C LEU A 156 -10.41 -1.41 13.63
N LEU A 157 -9.64 -2.49 13.48
CA LEU A 157 -9.94 -3.60 12.57
C LEU A 157 -10.73 -4.70 13.30
N PRO A 158 -11.50 -5.53 12.59
CA PRO A 158 -12.27 -6.64 13.17
C PRO A 158 -11.37 -7.83 13.53
N TYR A 159 -10.30 -7.59 14.30
CA TYR A 159 -9.33 -8.60 14.67
C TYR A 159 -9.87 -9.49 15.79
N ARG A 160 -10.00 -10.78 15.48
CA ARG A 160 -10.30 -11.85 16.43
C ARG A 160 -9.17 -12.85 16.37
N LYS A 161 -8.41 -12.93 17.47
CA LYS A 161 -7.26 -13.83 17.57
C LYS A 161 -7.72 -15.27 17.32
N ASN A 162 -7.06 -15.93 16.38
CA ASN A 162 -7.25 -17.34 16.07
C ASN A 162 -5.95 -18.09 16.38
N ALA A 163 -5.87 -18.62 17.59
CA ALA A 163 -4.69 -19.37 18.04
C ALA A 163 -4.48 -20.70 17.30
N SER A 164 -5.48 -21.20 16.56
CA SER A 164 -5.41 -22.51 15.88
C SER A 164 -4.85 -22.45 14.46
N MET A 165 -4.47 -21.27 13.95
CA MET A 165 -3.84 -21.19 12.63
C MET A 165 -2.44 -21.83 12.68
N ALA A 166 -2.28 -22.92 11.93
CA ALA A 166 -1.08 -23.72 11.93
C ALA A 166 0.11 -22.97 11.30
N GLU A 167 1.32 -23.25 11.80
CA GLU A 167 2.59 -22.64 11.35
C GLU A 167 2.88 -22.88 9.87
N ASP A 168 2.43 -24.01 9.33
CA ASP A 168 2.59 -24.42 7.93
C ASP A 168 1.50 -23.89 7.00
N THR A 169 0.61 -23.01 7.51
CA THR A 169 -0.44 -22.39 6.70
C THR A 169 0.09 -21.16 5.97
N LEU A 170 -0.10 -21.14 4.65
CA LEU A 170 0.10 -19.97 3.79
C LEU A 170 -1.24 -19.33 3.45
N VAL A 171 -1.37 -18.06 3.81
CA VAL A 171 -2.48 -17.21 3.34
C VAL A 171 -2.03 -16.46 2.09
N ILE A 172 -2.84 -16.53 1.03
CA ILE A 172 -2.55 -15.91 -0.26
C ILE A 172 -3.62 -14.87 -0.54
N HIS A 173 -3.29 -13.58 -0.44
CA HIS A 173 -4.17 -12.54 -0.96
C HIS A 173 -3.97 -12.43 -2.48
N VAL A 174 -4.98 -12.81 -3.27
CA VAL A 174 -5.00 -12.62 -4.73
C VAL A 174 -5.75 -11.33 -5.06
N ARG A 175 -5.06 -10.37 -5.69
CA ARG A 175 -5.70 -9.11 -6.12
C ARG A 175 -6.63 -9.39 -7.31
N SER A 176 -7.87 -8.94 -7.20
CA SER A 176 -8.88 -9.02 -8.25
C SER A 176 -9.56 -7.67 -8.47
N GLY A 177 -10.76 -7.65 -9.05
CA GLY A 177 -11.60 -6.45 -9.21
C GLY A 177 -11.05 -5.45 -10.22
N ASP A 178 -10.74 -4.23 -9.76
CA ASP A 178 -10.47 -3.06 -10.61
C ASP A 178 -9.32 -3.25 -11.63
N ILE A 179 -8.39 -4.16 -11.33
CA ILE A 179 -7.28 -4.55 -12.20
C ILE A 179 -7.71 -5.35 -13.45
N PHE A 180 -8.89 -5.96 -13.41
CA PHE A 180 -9.52 -6.69 -14.53
C PHE A 180 -10.65 -5.88 -15.20
N SER A 181 -10.75 -4.58 -14.92
CA SER A 181 -11.64 -3.67 -15.62
C SER A 181 -11.17 -3.35 -17.06
N LYS A 182 -12.02 -2.67 -17.85
CA LYS A 182 -11.69 -2.22 -19.22
C LYS A 182 -10.56 -1.17 -19.28
N ARG A 183 -10.32 -0.45 -18.18
CA ARG A 183 -9.31 0.61 -18.08
C ARG A 183 -8.60 0.49 -16.72
N PRO A 184 -7.76 -0.55 -16.55
CA PRO A 184 -7.12 -0.80 -15.26
C PRO A 184 -6.18 0.36 -14.91
N HIS A 185 -5.99 0.58 -13.61
CA HIS A 185 -5.06 1.60 -13.15
C HIS A 185 -3.62 1.18 -13.54
N PRO A 186 -2.82 2.04 -14.20
CA PRO A 186 -1.53 1.65 -14.78
C PRO A 186 -0.50 1.19 -13.75
N GLY A 187 -0.68 1.56 -12.48
CA GLY A 187 0.21 1.12 -11.40
C GLY A 187 -0.12 -0.25 -10.81
N LEU A 188 -1.24 -0.84 -11.17
CA LEU A 188 -1.62 -2.15 -10.67
C LEU A 188 -1.16 -3.21 -11.67
N LEU A 189 -0.54 -4.26 -11.16
CA LEU A 189 -0.13 -5.41 -11.95
C LEU A 189 -0.37 -6.69 -11.14
N PRO A 190 -1.14 -7.68 -11.65
CA PRO A 190 -1.42 -8.91 -10.92
C PRO A 190 -0.20 -9.84 -11.02
N PRO A 191 0.24 -10.47 -9.93
CA PRO A 191 1.28 -11.49 -9.97
C PRO A 191 0.82 -12.71 -10.77
N PRO A 192 1.71 -13.32 -11.58
CA PRO A 192 1.39 -14.53 -12.34
C PRO A 192 1.17 -15.74 -11.45
N LEU A 193 0.48 -16.76 -11.97
CA LEU A 193 0.25 -18.02 -11.29
C LEU A 193 1.55 -18.66 -10.81
N SER A 194 2.61 -18.62 -11.63
CA SER A 194 3.92 -19.19 -11.31
C SER A 194 4.57 -18.57 -10.07
N PHE A 195 4.30 -17.30 -9.74
CA PHE A 195 4.79 -16.70 -8.49
C PHE A 195 4.22 -17.43 -7.26
N TYR A 196 2.91 -17.66 -7.23
CA TYR A 196 2.27 -18.34 -6.10
C TYR A 196 2.76 -19.78 -5.98
N LEU A 197 2.85 -20.51 -7.10
CA LEU A 197 3.34 -21.89 -7.12
C LEU A 197 4.80 -21.98 -6.65
N GLU A 198 5.64 -21.02 -7.04
CA GLU A 198 7.03 -20.97 -6.62
C GLU A 198 7.17 -20.77 -5.11
N VAL A 199 6.42 -19.85 -4.51
CA VAL A 199 6.44 -19.64 -3.06
C VAL A 199 5.96 -20.89 -2.32
N ILE A 200 4.88 -21.53 -2.80
CA ILE A 200 4.31 -22.71 -2.16
C ILE A 200 5.32 -23.86 -2.11
N GLU A 201 5.96 -24.18 -3.23
CA GLU A 201 6.91 -25.29 -3.31
C GLU A 201 8.22 -24.96 -2.58
N LYS A 202 8.79 -23.77 -2.82
CA LYS A 202 10.08 -23.38 -2.23
C LYS A 202 10.09 -23.41 -0.71
N PHE A 203 8.95 -23.09 -0.08
CA PHE A 203 8.81 -23.03 1.37
C PHE A 203 7.99 -24.18 1.97
N GLY A 204 7.56 -25.15 1.16
CA GLY A 204 6.95 -26.40 1.61
C GLY A 204 5.62 -26.23 2.37
N PHE A 205 4.77 -25.27 1.97
CA PHE A 205 3.51 -25.02 2.66
C PHE A 205 2.47 -26.11 2.36
N SER A 206 1.93 -26.74 3.39
CA SER A 206 0.97 -27.86 3.29
C SER A 206 -0.49 -27.41 3.27
N LYS A 207 -0.79 -26.26 3.91
CA LYS A 207 -2.14 -25.71 4.04
C LYS A 207 -2.23 -24.36 3.35
N ILE A 208 -3.09 -24.26 2.35
CA ILE A 208 -3.23 -23.05 1.55
C ILE A 208 -4.61 -22.44 1.72
N VAL A 209 -4.65 -21.17 2.11
CA VAL A 209 -5.88 -20.37 2.18
C VAL A 209 -5.77 -19.21 1.21
N VAL A 210 -6.64 -19.15 0.21
CA VAL A 210 -6.70 -18.06 -0.77
C VAL A 210 -7.78 -17.06 -0.37
N VAL A 211 -7.42 -15.78 -0.32
CA VAL A 211 -8.32 -14.65 -0.08
C VAL A 211 -8.37 -13.80 -1.33
N ALA A 212 -9.56 -13.51 -1.86
CA ALA A 212 -9.73 -12.69 -3.06
C ALA A 212 -11.04 -11.88 -2.98
N GLU A 213 -11.08 -10.71 -3.64
CA GLU A 213 -12.29 -9.87 -3.73
C GLU A 213 -13.40 -10.57 -4.54
N ASP A 214 -13.02 -11.28 -5.59
CA ASP A 214 -13.91 -11.99 -6.52
C ASP A 214 -13.13 -13.08 -7.27
N ALA A 215 -13.80 -13.78 -8.20
CA ALA A 215 -13.23 -14.85 -9.02
C ALA A 215 -12.70 -14.40 -10.40
N GLU A 216 -12.62 -13.10 -10.70
CA GLU A 216 -12.13 -12.60 -12.00
C GLU A 216 -10.65 -12.92 -12.24
N ASN A 217 -9.84 -12.94 -11.17
CA ASN A 217 -8.47 -13.39 -11.27
C ASN A 217 -8.40 -14.91 -11.44
N LEU A 218 -8.11 -15.35 -12.66
CA LEU A 218 -8.00 -16.77 -13.02
C LEU A 218 -7.00 -17.56 -12.16
N CYS A 219 -6.04 -16.90 -11.50
CA CYS A 219 -5.13 -17.56 -10.56
C CYS A 219 -5.88 -18.24 -9.40
N VAL A 220 -7.01 -17.68 -8.94
CA VAL A 220 -7.81 -18.28 -7.85
C VAL A 220 -8.32 -19.66 -8.28
N ALA A 221 -8.92 -19.74 -9.47
CA ALA A 221 -9.43 -21.00 -10.02
C ALA A 221 -8.29 -22.00 -10.29
N GLN A 222 -7.16 -21.52 -10.80
CA GLN A 222 -6.01 -22.39 -11.07
C GLN A 222 -5.36 -22.93 -9.80
N LEU A 223 -5.21 -22.12 -8.75
CA LEU A 223 -4.69 -22.59 -7.46
C LEU A 223 -5.58 -23.69 -6.87
N ARG A 224 -6.91 -23.48 -6.90
CA ARG A 224 -7.87 -24.49 -6.44
C ARG A 224 -7.81 -25.79 -7.25
N ARG A 225 -7.55 -25.69 -8.55
CA ARG A 225 -7.45 -26.85 -9.45
C ARG A 225 -6.15 -27.63 -9.26
N LEU A 226 -5.04 -26.93 -9.11
CA LEU A 226 -3.70 -27.53 -9.10
C LEU A 226 -3.28 -28.04 -7.71
N ILE A 227 -3.85 -27.48 -6.64
CA ILE A 227 -3.43 -27.79 -5.27
C ILE A 227 -4.64 -28.35 -4.50
N PRO A 228 -4.63 -29.66 -4.20
CA PRO A 228 -5.67 -30.29 -3.40
C PRO A 228 -5.79 -29.62 -2.01
N GLY A 229 -7.02 -29.42 -1.55
CA GLY A 229 -7.27 -28.87 -0.21
C GLY A 229 -7.13 -27.35 -0.07
N VAL A 230 -6.89 -26.60 -1.15
CA VAL A 230 -6.95 -25.13 -1.12
C VAL A 230 -8.33 -24.67 -0.65
N ARG A 231 -8.35 -23.89 0.44
CA ARG A 231 -9.54 -23.20 0.90
C ARG A 231 -9.60 -21.81 0.28
N VAL A 232 -10.60 -21.54 -0.55
CA VAL A 232 -10.89 -20.17 -1.01
C VAL A 232 -11.83 -19.52 -0.02
N GLN A 233 -11.34 -18.51 0.70
CA GLN A 233 -12.10 -17.64 1.58
C GLN A 233 -12.49 -16.38 0.80
N SER A 234 -13.77 -16.20 0.54
CA SER A 234 -14.33 -15.02 -0.13
C SER A 234 -15.70 -14.74 0.48
N SER A 235 -15.70 -14.42 1.77
CA SER A 235 -16.91 -14.31 2.57
C SER A 235 -17.32 -12.84 2.73
N SER A 236 -16.82 -12.18 3.77
CA SER A 236 -16.92 -10.73 3.94
C SER A 236 -15.52 -10.12 4.05
N LEU A 237 -15.41 -8.84 3.72
CA LEU A 237 -14.17 -8.08 3.90
C LEU A 237 -13.62 -8.18 5.34
N ALA A 238 -14.51 -8.25 6.34
CA ALA A 238 -14.13 -8.39 7.75
C ALA A 238 -13.47 -9.74 8.04
N GLU A 239 -14.07 -10.83 7.55
CA GLU A 239 -13.50 -12.18 7.70
C GLU A 239 -12.20 -12.34 6.92
N ASP A 240 -12.15 -11.82 5.69
CA ASP A 240 -10.97 -11.87 4.83
C ASP A 240 -9.78 -11.15 5.49
N ILE A 241 -10.03 -9.96 6.05
CA ILE A 241 -9.03 -9.22 6.85
C ILE A 241 -8.64 -9.99 8.11
N ASN A 242 -9.59 -10.60 8.83
CA ASN A 242 -9.29 -11.36 10.03
C ASN A 242 -8.43 -12.59 9.72
N VAL A 243 -8.67 -13.29 8.61
CA VAL A 243 -7.82 -14.39 8.13
C VAL A 243 -6.40 -13.89 7.84
N MET A 244 -6.25 -12.75 7.16
CA MET A 244 -4.95 -12.17 6.87
C MET A 244 -4.21 -11.67 8.13
N LEU A 245 -4.92 -11.13 9.12
CA LEU A 245 -4.34 -10.69 10.41
C LEU A 245 -3.88 -11.86 11.29
N ASN A 246 -4.43 -13.06 11.09
CA ASN A 246 -3.99 -14.27 11.80
C ASN A 246 -2.90 -15.04 11.04
N ALA A 247 -2.60 -14.66 9.79
CA ALA A 247 -1.59 -15.32 8.98
C ALA A 247 -0.19 -15.15 9.55
N LYS A 248 0.50 -16.28 9.76
CA LYS A 248 1.95 -16.32 10.04
C LYS A 248 2.77 -16.22 8.77
N ASN A 249 2.26 -16.76 7.67
CA ASN A 249 2.84 -16.69 6.34
C ASN A 249 1.84 -16.07 5.38
N LEU A 250 2.20 -14.96 4.73
CA LEU A 250 1.29 -14.19 3.89
C LEU A 250 1.94 -13.82 2.54
N ILE A 251 1.26 -14.10 1.44
CA ILE A 251 1.55 -13.50 0.13
C ILE A 251 0.73 -12.22 -0.05
N SER A 252 1.39 -11.13 -0.47
CA SER A 252 0.76 -9.85 -0.79
C SER A 252 0.84 -9.53 -2.29
N SER A 253 -0.29 -9.54 -3.00
CA SER A 253 -0.35 -9.34 -4.46
C SER A 253 -0.53 -7.89 -4.92
N GLY A 254 0.39 -6.99 -4.59
CA GLY A 254 0.36 -5.64 -5.20
C GLY A 254 -0.70 -4.68 -4.64
N SER A 255 -1.24 -4.94 -3.45
CA SER A 255 -2.39 -4.19 -2.87
C SER A 255 -1.98 -3.34 -1.66
N SER A 256 -2.51 -2.11 -1.58
CA SER A 256 -2.38 -1.27 -0.37
C SER A 256 -2.94 -1.97 0.85
N LEU A 257 -4.07 -2.67 0.66
CA LEU A 257 -4.76 -3.37 1.73
C LEU A 257 -3.89 -4.51 2.26
N SER A 258 -3.42 -5.41 1.39
CA SER A 258 -2.66 -6.59 1.84
C SER A 258 -1.38 -6.22 2.56
N LEU A 259 -0.66 -5.20 2.09
CA LEU A 259 0.52 -4.69 2.81
C LEU A 259 0.16 -4.06 4.14
N SER A 260 -0.87 -3.21 4.17
CA SER A 260 -1.26 -2.54 5.41
C SER A 260 -1.70 -3.53 6.47
N ILE A 261 -2.43 -4.59 6.07
CA ILE A 261 -2.84 -5.67 6.95
C ILE A 261 -1.64 -6.50 7.40
N ALA A 262 -0.71 -6.83 6.50
CA ALA A 262 0.54 -7.51 6.86
C ALA A 262 1.30 -6.72 7.95
N PHE A 263 1.48 -5.42 7.74
CA PHE A 263 2.16 -4.56 8.72
C PHE A 263 1.34 -4.30 9.99
N ALA A 264 0.02 -4.51 10.00
CA ALA A 264 -0.80 -4.42 11.21
C ALA A 264 -0.84 -5.75 11.98
N SER A 265 -0.69 -6.90 11.29
CA SER A 265 -0.86 -8.25 11.83
C SER A 265 0.07 -8.53 13.00
N PRO A 266 -0.42 -8.89 14.20
CA PRO A 266 0.46 -9.24 15.31
C PRO A 266 1.07 -10.64 15.18
N ASN A 267 0.67 -11.44 14.17
CA ASN A 267 1.07 -12.85 14.03
C ASN A 267 2.04 -13.10 12.86
N LEU A 268 2.25 -12.11 12.00
CA LEU A 268 3.02 -12.26 10.77
C LEU A 268 4.48 -12.61 11.07
N CYS A 269 4.96 -13.71 10.50
CA CYS A 269 6.35 -14.16 10.57
C CYS A 269 7.06 -14.01 9.22
N ARG A 270 6.36 -14.30 8.11
CA ARG A 270 6.91 -14.23 6.74
C ARG A 270 5.95 -13.51 5.80
N LEU A 271 6.44 -12.47 5.13
CA LEU A 271 5.72 -11.72 4.09
C LEU A 271 6.39 -11.91 2.74
N PHE A 272 5.70 -12.58 1.82
CA PHE A 272 6.14 -12.80 0.45
C PHE A 272 5.57 -11.72 -0.47
N VAL A 273 6.44 -11.06 -1.23
CA VAL A 273 6.03 -9.97 -2.13
C VAL A 273 6.57 -10.12 -3.55
N PRO A 274 5.75 -9.84 -4.58
CA PRO A 274 6.18 -9.79 -5.97
C PRO A 274 6.81 -8.44 -6.29
N GLN A 275 7.99 -8.45 -6.89
CA GLN A 275 8.68 -7.27 -7.40
C GLN A 275 8.63 -7.24 -8.92
N PHE A 276 8.17 -6.12 -9.45
CA PHE A 276 7.99 -5.93 -10.89
C PHE A 276 8.97 -4.89 -11.44
N LYS A 277 9.36 -5.08 -12.71
CA LYS A 277 10.01 -4.01 -13.48
C LYS A 277 8.98 -2.93 -13.81
N VAL A 278 9.41 -1.67 -13.76
CA VAL A 278 8.55 -0.51 -13.99
C VAL A 278 8.88 0.15 -15.32
N GLN A 279 7.85 0.46 -16.12
CA GLN A 279 8.03 1.17 -17.38
C GLN A 279 8.65 2.55 -17.14
N ARG A 280 9.71 2.91 -17.87
CA ARG A 280 10.49 4.14 -17.68
C ARG A 280 9.65 5.43 -17.65
N ARG A 281 8.61 5.52 -18.48
CA ARG A 281 7.70 6.68 -18.51
C ARG A 281 6.82 6.73 -17.27
N TYR A 282 6.36 5.58 -16.80
CA TYR A 282 5.60 5.45 -15.56
C TYR A 282 6.47 5.83 -14.34
N TRP A 283 7.72 5.39 -14.31
CA TRP A 283 8.72 5.69 -13.27
C TRP A 283 8.86 7.19 -12.96
N ARG A 284 8.88 8.04 -13.99
CA ARG A 284 8.99 9.52 -13.85
C ARG A 284 7.73 10.20 -13.32
N THR A 285 6.64 9.47 -13.10
CA THR A 285 5.35 10.00 -12.63
C THR A 285 4.93 9.50 -11.25
N LEU A 286 5.74 8.64 -10.61
CA LEU A 286 5.37 8.00 -9.34
C LEU A 286 5.45 8.97 -8.14
N PHE A 287 4.28 9.32 -7.59
CA PHE A 287 4.10 9.77 -6.21
C PHE A 287 3.57 8.60 -5.37
N TRP A 288 4.40 7.60 -5.12
CA TRP A 288 3.98 6.38 -4.41
C TRP A 288 4.53 6.38 -2.97
N PRO A 289 3.73 5.98 -1.97
CA PRO A 289 4.21 5.78 -0.61
C PRO A 289 5.46 4.88 -0.59
N ARG A 290 6.41 5.14 0.32
CA ARG A 290 7.61 4.27 0.46
C ARG A 290 7.25 2.82 0.71
N LEU A 291 6.20 2.56 1.50
CA LEU A 291 5.66 1.22 1.73
C LEU A 291 5.40 0.46 0.42
N PHE A 292 4.84 1.16 -0.58
CA PHE A 292 4.54 0.60 -1.89
C PHE A 292 5.79 0.43 -2.77
N ARG A 293 6.67 1.44 -2.81
CA ARG A 293 7.89 1.36 -3.62
C ARG A 293 8.82 0.26 -3.13
N LEU A 294 8.92 0.06 -1.82
CA LEU A 294 9.73 -1.02 -1.30
C LEU A 294 9.08 -2.39 -1.52
N ALA A 295 7.77 -2.50 -1.32
CA ALA A 295 7.07 -3.76 -1.46
C ALA A 295 7.05 -4.32 -2.90
N PHE A 296 7.03 -3.44 -3.91
CA PHE A 296 6.71 -3.86 -5.28
C PHE A 296 7.71 -3.41 -6.35
N MET A 297 8.70 -2.59 -6.01
CA MET A 297 9.76 -2.21 -6.94
C MET A 297 11.10 -2.78 -6.48
N SER A 298 11.87 -3.29 -7.44
CA SER A 298 13.28 -3.60 -7.23
C SER A 298 14.02 -2.29 -6.95
N SER A 299 14.17 -1.92 -5.68
CA SER A 299 15.03 -0.82 -5.26
C SER A 299 16.02 -1.35 -4.23
N ARG A 300 17.32 -1.20 -4.52
CA ARG A 300 18.44 -1.55 -3.63
C ARG A 300 18.52 -0.66 -2.37
N GLN A 301 17.47 0.11 -2.04
CA GLN A 301 17.57 1.28 -1.18
C GLN A 301 16.70 1.27 0.09
N ALA A 302 15.90 0.23 0.34
CA ALA A 302 15.40 0.05 1.69
C ALA A 302 15.79 -1.34 2.17
N GLU A 303 16.85 -1.36 2.98
CA GLU A 303 17.07 -2.52 3.81
C GLU A 303 15.92 -2.56 4.83
N PRO A 304 15.17 -3.68 4.93
CA PRO A 304 14.03 -3.83 5.84
C PRO A 304 14.47 -3.96 7.31
N HIS A 305 15.59 -3.32 7.69
CA HIS A 305 16.09 -3.33 9.05
C HIS A 305 14.98 -2.94 10.03
N HIS A 306 14.92 -3.67 11.15
CA HIS A 306 13.99 -3.45 12.27
C HIS A 306 12.52 -3.87 12.01
N LEU A 307 12.27 -4.77 11.06
CA LEU A 307 11.02 -5.52 11.06
C LEU A 307 11.11 -6.74 11.98
N ASP A 308 10.01 -7.06 12.64
CA ASP A 308 9.80 -8.22 13.50
C ASP A 308 9.36 -9.46 12.70
N PHE A 309 9.51 -9.44 11.38
CA PHE A 309 9.14 -10.53 10.47
C PHE A 309 10.05 -10.54 9.23
N ASP A 310 10.15 -11.69 8.58
CA ASP A 310 10.90 -11.85 7.34
C ASP A 310 10.16 -11.23 6.17
N PHE A 311 10.79 -10.26 5.53
CA PHE A 311 10.32 -9.68 4.27
C PHE A 311 11.04 -10.37 3.09
N ILE A 312 10.27 -11.10 2.27
CA ILE A 312 10.80 -12.07 1.30
C ILE A 312 10.35 -11.67 -0.13
N PRO A 313 11.14 -10.85 -0.84
CA PRO A 313 10.81 -10.41 -2.19
C PRO A 313 11.18 -11.44 -3.27
N PHE A 314 10.34 -11.51 -4.30
CA PHE A 314 10.55 -12.28 -5.52
C PHE A 314 10.50 -11.37 -6.74
N ALA A 315 11.59 -11.29 -7.49
CA ALA A 315 11.59 -10.62 -8.78
C ALA A 315 10.85 -11.47 -9.81
N ILE A 316 9.97 -10.83 -10.56
CA ILE A 316 9.23 -11.45 -11.67
C ILE A 316 9.86 -10.93 -12.97
N GLU A 317 10.72 -11.75 -13.53
CA GLU A 317 11.41 -11.49 -14.79
C GLU A 317 10.51 -11.79 -15.99
N ASN A 318 10.84 -11.28 -17.18
CA ASN A 318 10.13 -11.59 -18.44
C ASN A 318 8.60 -11.45 -18.44
N TYR A 319 8.06 -10.62 -17.54
CA TYR A 319 6.64 -10.34 -17.40
C TYR A 319 6.25 -8.93 -17.85
N VAL A 320 4.96 -8.64 -17.83
CA VAL A 320 4.43 -7.31 -18.17
C VAL A 320 5.05 -6.24 -17.26
N LEU A 321 5.50 -5.13 -17.83
CA LEU A 321 6.00 -4.01 -17.03
C LEU A 321 4.86 -3.32 -16.29
N MET A 322 5.11 -2.91 -15.05
CA MET A 322 4.20 -2.01 -14.33
C MET A 322 4.07 -0.70 -15.13
N GLY A 323 2.83 -0.29 -15.41
CA GLY A 323 2.49 0.77 -16.35
C GLY A 323 1.87 0.27 -17.66
N GLU A 324 2.05 -1.02 -18.00
CA GLU A 324 1.66 -1.59 -19.30
C GLU A 324 0.54 -2.64 -19.22
N TRP A 325 0.06 -2.95 -18.02
CA TRP A 325 -1.11 -3.82 -17.85
C TRP A 325 -2.35 -3.15 -18.45
N LYS A 326 -2.96 -3.84 -19.42
CA LYS A 326 -4.16 -3.42 -20.16
C LYS A 326 -5.28 -4.44 -20.04
N ASN A 327 -5.06 -5.54 -19.31
CA ASN A 327 -6.03 -6.62 -19.16
C ASN A 327 -6.44 -7.23 -20.53
N SER A 328 -5.50 -7.32 -21.48
CA SER A 328 -5.75 -7.94 -22.79
C SER A 328 -5.85 -9.47 -22.68
N PRO A 329 -6.49 -10.16 -23.64
CA PRO A 329 -6.51 -11.63 -23.67
C PRO A 329 -5.10 -12.24 -23.62
N SER A 330 -4.13 -11.69 -24.36
CA SER A 330 -2.74 -12.15 -24.32
C SER A 330 -2.08 -11.97 -22.95
N GLN A 331 -2.34 -10.86 -22.25
CA GLN A 331 -1.84 -10.62 -20.90
C GLN A 331 -2.49 -11.57 -19.88
N ARG A 332 -3.77 -11.91 -20.05
CA ARG A 332 -4.45 -12.92 -19.23
C ARG A 332 -3.89 -14.33 -19.46
N GLN A 333 -3.51 -14.66 -20.70
CA GLN A 333 -2.81 -15.91 -20.98
C GLN A 333 -1.43 -15.92 -20.31
N LEU A 334 -0.67 -14.82 -20.43
CA LEU A 334 0.62 -14.69 -19.75
C LEU A 334 0.48 -14.77 -18.22
N LEU A 335 -0.55 -14.19 -17.62
CA LEU A 335 -0.84 -14.31 -16.18
C LEU A 335 -0.87 -15.77 -15.70
N ILE A 336 -1.36 -16.69 -16.53
CA ILE A 336 -1.52 -18.11 -16.19
C ILE A 336 -0.34 -18.97 -16.64
N HIS A 337 0.25 -18.64 -17.79
CA HIS A 337 1.29 -19.45 -18.43
C HIS A 337 2.71 -18.86 -18.32
N HIS A 338 2.90 -17.81 -17.52
CA HIS A 338 4.22 -17.25 -17.23
C HIS A 338 5.17 -18.32 -16.70
N ASP A 339 6.38 -18.38 -17.25
CA ASP A 339 7.38 -19.40 -16.91
C ASP A 339 7.79 -19.29 -15.43
N ARG A 340 7.94 -20.44 -14.79
CA ARG A 340 8.30 -20.51 -13.38
C ARG A 340 9.78 -20.18 -13.16
N ARG A 341 10.64 -20.42 -14.14
CA ARG A 341 12.07 -20.07 -14.09
C ARG A 341 12.33 -18.57 -14.02
N ASP A 342 11.34 -17.76 -14.41
CA ASP A 342 11.38 -16.30 -14.36
C ASP A 342 10.98 -15.74 -12.98
N ILE A 343 10.65 -16.61 -12.01
CA ILE A 343 10.41 -16.22 -10.63
C ILE A 343 11.73 -16.31 -9.84
N VAL A 344 12.41 -15.18 -9.69
CA VAL A 344 13.74 -15.12 -9.07
C VAL A 344 13.59 -14.69 -7.62
N PHE A 345 13.91 -15.60 -6.70
CA PHE A 345 14.03 -15.24 -5.30
C PHE A 345 15.21 -14.27 -5.13
N ALA A 346 14.93 -13.03 -4.72
CA ALA A 346 15.95 -11.98 -4.63
C ALA A 346 16.90 -12.15 -3.42
N GLY A 347 16.76 -13.24 -2.65
CA GLY A 347 17.48 -13.48 -1.42
C GLY A 347 17.00 -12.55 -0.30
N ALA A 348 16.57 -13.12 0.82
CA ALA A 348 16.83 -12.45 2.10
C ALA A 348 18.31 -12.67 2.37
N LYS A 349 19.08 -11.64 2.76
CA LYS A 349 20.32 -11.93 3.48
C LYS A 349 19.88 -12.75 4.70
N PRO A 350 20.33 -14.01 4.88
CA PRO A 350 19.98 -14.77 6.07
C PRO A 350 20.47 -13.97 7.29
N PHE A 351 19.59 -13.78 8.27
CA PHE A 351 20.03 -13.36 9.59
C PHE A 351 20.99 -14.44 10.09
N SER A 352 22.24 -14.07 10.38
CA SER A 352 23.09 -14.89 11.21
C SER A 352 22.38 -15.02 12.55
N VAL A 353 21.79 -16.19 12.79
CA VAL A 353 21.29 -16.61 14.09
C VAL A 353 22.46 -16.48 15.05
N VAL A 354 22.43 -15.44 15.90
CA VAL A 354 23.17 -15.49 17.16
C VAL A 354 22.53 -16.66 17.90
N GLN A 355 23.27 -17.76 18.01
CA GLN A 355 22.93 -18.85 18.91
C GLN A 355 22.78 -18.25 20.31
N GLN A 356 21.54 -18.01 20.71
CA GLN A 356 21.17 -18.07 22.10
C GLN A 356 20.15 -19.20 22.21
N SER A 357 20.62 -20.30 22.78
CA SER A 357 19.85 -21.43 23.26
C SER A 357 18.61 -20.96 24.02
N GLY A 358 17.42 -21.35 23.56
CA GLY A 358 16.18 -21.27 24.33
C GLY A 358 14.95 -20.82 23.52
N SER A 359 14.03 -21.76 23.33
CA SER A 359 12.66 -21.65 22.79
C SER A 359 12.49 -21.23 21.32
N THR A 360 12.13 -22.21 20.48
CA THR A 360 11.44 -22.05 19.21
C THR A 360 10.01 -21.56 19.45
N ASP A 361 9.86 -20.25 19.61
CA ASP A 361 8.59 -19.55 19.39
C ASP A 361 8.91 -18.32 18.55
N CYS A 362 8.17 -18.13 17.46
CA CYS A 362 8.20 -16.87 16.71
C CYS A 362 7.82 -15.74 17.67
N ARG A 363 8.77 -14.85 17.99
CA ARG A 363 8.53 -13.68 18.83
C ARG A 363 7.88 -12.55 18.05
#